data_AF-A0A7Y5QHQ5-F1
#
_entry.id   AF-A0A7Y5QHQ5-F1
#
_cell.length_a   1.000
_cell.length_b   1.000
_cell.length_c   1.000
_cell.angle_alpha   90.00
_cell.angle_beta   90.00
_cell.angle_gamma   90.00
#
_symmetry.space_group_name_H-M   'P 1'
#
loop_
_entity.id
_entity.type
_entity.pdbx_description
1 polymer ?
#
loop_
_entity_poly.entity_id
_entity_poly.type
_entity_poly.pdbx_seq_one_letter_code
_entity_poly.pdbx_strand_id
1 'polypeptide(L)'
;MSDDMVIFTRTFDLLSWLLPHLTKFPKAQRYLVVQRLGDAALDFQEALSHANAQRGEQRLLQLRTADGHLTSLRLYLRLAFQWAWLDSAQFEYVSKMVEEIGRLLGGWIKQTAL
;
A
#
# COMPACT_ATOMS: atom_id res chain seq x y z
N MET A 1 1.70 -19.87 11.16
CA MET A 1 1.93 -19.33 9.81
C MET A 1 2.49 -17.94 10.02
N SER A 2 3.76 -17.72 9.69
CA SER A 2 4.49 -16.50 10.04
C SER A 2 3.78 -15.27 9.45
N ASP A 3 3.58 -14.21 10.23
CA ASP A 3 2.92 -12.95 9.81
C ASP A 3 3.54 -12.38 8.52
N ASP A 4 4.84 -12.63 8.30
CA ASP A 4 5.57 -12.32 7.07
C ASP A 4 4.86 -12.81 5.80
N MET A 5 4.18 -13.96 5.81
CA MET A 5 3.42 -14.44 4.63
C MET A 5 2.04 -13.78 4.49
N VAL A 6 1.46 -13.28 5.59
CA VAL A 6 0.11 -12.71 5.57
C VAL A 6 0.09 -11.33 4.90
N ILE A 7 1.11 -10.50 5.18
CA ILE A 7 1.21 -9.17 4.58
C ILE A 7 1.30 -9.22 3.05
N PHE A 8 2.00 -10.21 2.47
CA PHE A 8 2.07 -10.40 1.02
C PHE A 8 0.72 -10.75 0.42
N THR A 9 -0.03 -11.66 1.03
CA THR A 9 -1.39 -12.00 0.58
C THR A 9 -2.31 -10.78 0.62
N ARG A 10 -2.29 -10.02 1.72
CA ARG A 10 -3.10 -8.80 1.85
C ARG A 10 -2.71 -7.70 0.86
N THR A 11 -1.43 -7.55 0.60
CA THR A 11 -0.94 -6.58 -0.39
C THR A 11 -1.33 -7.01 -1.80
N PHE A 12 -1.28 -8.30 -2.11
CA PHE A 12 -1.77 -8.83 -3.38
C PHE A 12 -3.27 -8.60 -3.57
N ASP A 13 -4.08 -8.84 -2.53
CA ASP A 13 -5.51 -8.55 -2.53
C ASP A 13 -5.78 -7.06 -2.80
N LEU A 14 -5.03 -6.17 -2.13
CA LEU A 14 -5.10 -4.72 -2.32
C LEU A 14 -4.76 -4.33 -3.77
N LEU A 15 -3.68 -4.85 -4.35
CA LEU A 15 -3.29 -4.53 -5.72
C LEU A 15 -4.31 -5.05 -6.74
N SER A 16 -4.80 -6.26 -6.53
CA SER A 16 -5.82 -6.89 -7.38
C SER A 16 -7.12 -6.09 -7.41
N TRP A 17 -7.48 -5.50 -6.27
CA TRP A 17 -8.61 -4.58 -6.20
C TRP A 17 -8.27 -3.20 -6.78
N LEU A 18 -7.16 -2.57 -6.38
CA LEU A 18 -6.88 -1.17 -6.67
C LEU A 18 -6.56 -0.90 -8.15
N LEU A 19 -5.68 -1.70 -8.77
CA LEU A 19 -5.18 -1.42 -10.11
C LEU A 19 -6.29 -1.35 -11.18
N PRO A 20 -7.29 -2.26 -11.20
CA PRO A 20 -8.43 -2.12 -12.10
C PRO A 20 -9.26 -0.85 -11.86
N HIS A 21 -9.39 -0.39 -10.61
CA HIS A 21 -10.15 0.81 -10.28
C HIS A 21 -9.48 2.08 -10.81
N LEU A 22 -8.14 2.13 -10.83
CA LEU A 22 -7.37 3.24 -11.39
C LEU A 22 -7.68 3.52 -12.87
N THR A 23 -8.13 2.52 -13.62
CA THR A 23 -8.48 2.69 -15.05
C THR A 23 -9.82 3.40 -15.26
N LYS A 24 -10.71 3.39 -14.26
CA LYS A 24 -12.07 3.97 -14.35
C LYS A 24 -12.09 5.48 -14.11
N PHE A 25 -10.92 6.08 -14.03
CA PHE A 25 -10.71 7.42 -13.56
C PHE A 25 -10.72 8.44 -14.75
N PRO A 26 -11.61 9.48 -14.82
CA PRO A 26 -11.67 10.55 -15.85
C PRO A 26 -10.35 11.27 -16.12
N LYS A 27 -10.01 11.34 -17.40
CA LYS A 27 -8.67 11.66 -17.90
C LYS A 27 -8.17 13.09 -17.68
N ALA A 28 -9.02 14.08 -17.42
CA ALA A 28 -8.67 15.50 -17.58
C ALA A 28 -7.65 16.07 -16.56
N GLN A 29 -7.55 15.50 -15.35
CA GLN A 29 -6.57 15.89 -14.30
C GLN A 29 -5.99 14.67 -13.54
N ARG A 30 -6.34 13.44 -13.97
CA ARG A 30 -6.04 12.20 -13.24
C ARG A 30 -4.67 11.60 -13.50
N TYR A 31 -3.99 11.90 -14.62
CA TYR A 31 -2.79 11.14 -14.98
C TYR A 31 -1.72 11.17 -13.88
N LEU A 32 -1.41 12.35 -13.34
CA LEU A 32 -0.39 12.48 -12.29
C LEU A 32 -0.78 11.74 -11.00
N VAL A 33 -1.97 11.97 -10.46
CA VAL A 33 -2.35 11.39 -9.15
C VAL A 33 -2.65 9.90 -9.28
N VAL A 34 -3.27 9.45 -10.37
CA VAL A 34 -3.53 8.03 -10.62
C VAL A 34 -2.23 7.27 -10.81
N GLN A 35 -1.29 7.84 -11.57
CA GLN A 35 0.03 7.24 -11.72
C GLN A 35 0.73 7.16 -10.37
N ARG A 36 0.82 8.26 -9.62
CA ARG A 36 1.46 8.26 -8.29
C ARG A 36 0.79 7.32 -7.29
N LEU A 37 -0.54 7.14 -7.38
CA LEU A 37 -1.30 6.17 -6.60
C LEU A 37 -0.93 4.73 -6.97
N GLY A 38 -0.83 4.43 -8.26
CA GLY A 38 -0.37 3.14 -8.76
C GLY A 38 1.08 2.84 -8.37
N ASP A 39 1.97 3.80 -8.60
CA ASP A 39 3.39 3.72 -8.24
C ASP A 39 3.53 3.45 -6.74
N ALA A 40 2.88 4.24 -5.88
CA ALA A 40 2.97 4.04 -4.43
C ALA A 40 2.49 2.64 -3.97
N ALA A 41 1.50 2.06 -4.65
CA ALA A 41 1.02 0.72 -4.32
C ALA A 41 2.00 -0.37 -4.80
N LEU A 42 2.60 -0.21 -5.98
CA LEU A 42 3.58 -1.16 -6.53
C LEU A 42 4.92 -1.06 -5.79
N ASP A 43 5.41 0.15 -5.57
CA ASP A 43 6.64 0.43 -4.80
C ASP A 43 6.54 -0.14 -3.37
N PHE A 44 5.34 -0.06 -2.76
CA PHE A 44 5.08 -0.69 -1.47
C PHE A 44 5.32 -2.21 -1.52
N GLN A 45 4.74 -2.90 -2.51
CA GLN A 45 4.92 -4.34 -2.70
C GLN A 45 6.40 -4.70 -2.97
N GLU A 46 7.09 -3.92 -3.81
CA GLU A 46 8.52 -4.14 -4.10
C GLU A 46 9.38 -3.96 -2.85
N ALA A 47 9.13 -2.93 -2.05
CA ALA A 47 9.82 -2.71 -0.79
C ALA A 47 9.61 -3.86 0.21
N LEU A 48 8.39 -4.45 0.29
CA LEU A 48 8.15 -5.65 1.08
C LEU A 48 8.96 -6.85 0.56
N SER A 49 8.99 -7.07 -0.75
CA SER A 49 9.78 -8.13 -1.37
C SER A 49 11.28 -7.97 -1.09
N HIS A 50 11.79 -6.74 -1.18
CA HIS A 50 13.17 -6.43 -0.83
C HIS A 50 13.44 -6.66 0.67
N ALA A 51 12.53 -6.25 1.56
CA ALA A 51 12.67 -6.51 2.99
C ALA A 51 12.76 -8.01 3.30
N ASN A 52 11.92 -8.82 2.65
CA ASN A 52 11.91 -10.28 2.83
C ASN A 52 13.23 -10.94 2.40
N ALA A 53 13.85 -10.42 1.33
CA ALA A 53 15.14 -10.91 0.84
C ALA A 53 16.33 -10.50 1.72
N GLN A 54 16.16 -9.49 2.58
CA GLN A 54 17.21 -8.95 3.45
C GLN A 54 17.04 -9.39 4.91
N ARG A 55 18.03 -9.06 5.76
CA ARG A 55 18.00 -9.29 7.22
C ARG A 55 18.56 -8.09 7.98
N GLY A 56 18.32 -8.03 9.30
CA GLY A 56 18.85 -7.01 10.19
C GLY A 56 18.52 -5.58 9.74
N GLU A 57 19.51 -4.69 9.81
CA GLU A 57 19.34 -3.28 9.46
C GLU A 57 18.88 -3.05 8.01
N GLN A 58 19.34 -3.86 7.06
CA GLN A 58 18.93 -3.72 5.65
C GLN A 58 17.45 -4.07 5.46
N ARG A 59 16.94 -5.09 6.17
CA ARG A 59 15.50 -5.37 6.21
C ARG A 59 14.75 -4.20 6.82
N LEU A 60 15.20 -3.69 7.96
CA LEU A 60 14.54 -2.57 8.65
C LEU A 60 14.44 -1.33 7.76
N LEU A 61 15.48 -1.01 6.99
CA LEU A 61 15.46 0.10 6.03
C LEU A 61 14.39 -0.08 4.95
N GLN A 62 14.26 -1.28 4.39
CA GLN A 62 13.24 -1.59 3.38
C GLN A 62 11.83 -1.55 3.98
N LEU A 63 11.63 -2.03 5.20
CA LEU A 63 10.33 -1.93 5.89
C LEU A 63 9.92 -0.48 6.18
N ARG A 64 10.87 0.38 6.54
CA ARG A 64 10.61 1.84 6.69
C ARG A 64 10.30 2.50 5.35
N THR A 65 10.94 2.06 4.28
CA THR A 65 10.64 2.51 2.92
C THR A 65 9.22 2.11 2.53
N ALA A 66 8.83 0.87 2.79
CA ALA A 66 7.45 0.39 2.61
C ALA A 66 6.44 1.25 3.40
N ASP A 67 6.74 1.62 4.65
CA ASP A 67 5.84 2.48 5.44
C ASP A 67 5.66 3.88 4.83
N GLY A 68 6.70 4.43 4.23
CA GLY A 68 6.64 5.67 3.45
C GLY A 68 5.72 5.57 2.21
N HIS A 69 5.83 4.47 1.46
CA HIS A 69 4.94 4.21 0.32
C HIS A 69 3.49 4.00 0.76
N LEU A 70 3.25 3.27 1.85
CA LEU A 70 1.92 3.07 2.41
C LEU A 70 1.29 4.38 2.90
N THR A 71 2.11 5.29 3.44
CA THR A 71 1.68 6.65 3.81
C THR A 71 1.26 7.47 2.59
N SER A 72 2.04 7.40 1.51
CA SER A 72 1.73 8.08 0.25
C SER A 72 0.44 7.51 -0.37
N LEU A 73 0.28 6.19 -0.34
CA LEU A 73 -0.94 5.51 -0.79
C LEU A 73 -2.18 6.02 -0.04
N ARG A 74 -2.14 6.13 1.30
CA ARG A 74 -3.24 6.69 2.09
C ARG A 74 -3.62 8.12 1.66
N LEU A 75 -2.62 8.97 1.41
CA LEU A 75 -2.84 10.34 0.93
C LEU A 75 -3.59 10.34 -0.41
N TYR A 76 -3.12 9.56 -1.37
CA TYR A 76 -3.72 9.52 -2.71
C TYR A 76 -5.12 8.92 -2.71
N LEU A 77 -5.39 7.90 -1.89
CA LEU A 77 -6.75 7.36 -1.71
C LEU A 77 -7.70 8.41 -1.13
N ARG A 78 -7.24 9.22 -0.16
CA ARG A 78 -8.03 10.31 0.40
C ARG A 78 -8.35 11.39 -0.64
N LEU A 79 -7.40 11.73 -1.49
CA LEU A 79 -7.62 12.65 -2.61
C LEU A 79 -8.62 12.08 -3.62
N ALA A 80 -8.48 10.80 -3.98
CA ALA A 80 -9.43 10.12 -4.85
C ALA A 80 -10.86 10.17 -4.28
N PHE A 81 -11.03 9.93 -2.98
CA PHE A 81 -12.33 10.07 -2.34
C PHE A 81 -12.84 11.52 -2.34
N GLN A 82 -11.99 12.50 -2.00
CA GLN A 82 -12.36 13.92 -1.97
C GLN A 82 -12.85 14.43 -3.34
N TRP A 83 -12.29 13.93 -4.43
CA TRP A 83 -12.73 14.27 -5.77
C TRP A 83 -13.88 13.40 -6.31
N ALA A 84 -14.49 12.57 -5.46
CA ALA A 84 -15.55 11.63 -5.80
C ALA A 84 -15.14 10.61 -6.88
N TRP A 85 -13.87 10.19 -6.87
CA TRP A 85 -13.32 9.17 -7.75
C TRP A 85 -13.58 7.76 -7.23
N LEU A 86 -13.71 7.66 -5.90
CA LEU A 86 -14.19 6.51 -5.16
C LEU A 86 -15.47 6.95 -4.45
N ASP A 87 -16.47 6.08 -4.45
CA ASP A 87 -17.63 6.27 -3.57
C ASP A 87 -17.30 5.92 -2.11
N SER A 88 -18.23 6.18 -1.18
CA SER A 88 -18.01 5.93 0.25
C SER A 88 -17.76 4.45 0.56
N ALA A 89 -18.42 3.53 -0.11
CA ALA A 89 -18.26 2.09 0.12
C ALA A 89 -16.89 1.61 -0.38
N GLN A 90 -16.46 2.08 -1.56
CA GLN A 90 -15.14 1.80 -2.11
C GLN A 90 -14.03 2.37 -1.24
N PHE A 91 -14.18 3.62 -0.77
CA PHE A 91 -13.20 4.25 0.10
C PHE A 91 -13.10 3.56 1.46
N GLU A 92 -14.23 3.17 2.06
CA GLU A 92 -14.25 2.40 3.29
C GLU A 92 -13.56 1.04 3.12
N TYR A 93 -13.88 0.32 2.03
CA TYR A 93 -13.31 -0.98 1.72
C TYR A 93 -11.78 -0.91 1.61
N VAL A 94 -11.25 -0.02 0.77
CA VAL A 94 -9.79 0.11 0.58
C VAL A 94 -9.09 0.64 1.83
N SER A 95 -9.74 1.51 2.60
CA SER A 95 -9.18 2.02 3.86
C SER A 95 -8.98 0.90 4.88
N LYS A 96 -9.94 -0.04 4.99
CA LYS A 96 -9.82 -1.21 5.86
C LYS A 96 -8.65 -2.12 5.44
N MET A 97 -8.48 -2.35 4.14
CA MET A 97 -7.35 -3.13 3.63
C MET A 97 -6.01 -2.48 4.00
N VAL A 98 -5.88 -1.17 3.76
CA VAL A 98 -4.65 -0.42 4.05
C VAL A 98 -4.36 -0.36 5.55
N GLU A 99 -5.39 -0.26 6.41
CA GLU A 99 -5.23 -0.31 7.86
C GLU A 99 -4.74 -1.69 8.33
N GLU A 100 -5.30 -2.78 7.81
CA GLU A 100 -4.84 -4.14 8.11
C GLU A 100 -3.37 -4.33 7.72
N ILE A 101 -3.01 -3.94 6.50
CA ILE A 101 -1.63 -3.99 6.00
C ILE A 101 -0.69 -3.15 6.88
N GLY A 102 -1.11 -1.96 7.29
CA GLY A 102 -0.32 -1.09 8.17
C GLY A 102 -0.04 -1.71 9.54
N ARG A 103 -1.01 -2.42 10.12
CA ARG A 103 -0.81 -3.16 11.38
C ARG A 103 0.19 -4.30 11.22
N LEU A 104 0.10 -5.06 10.13
CA LEU A 104 1.04 -6.15 9.81
C LEU A 104 2.46 -5.60 9.61
N LEU A 105 2.60 -4.52 8.84
CA LEU A 105 3.89 -3.86 8.61
C LEU A 105 4.52 -3.37 9.92
N GLY A 106 3.71 -2.73 10.79
CA GLY A 106 4.17 -2.27 12.09
C GLY A 106 4.63 -3.41 13.01
N GLY A 107 3.97 -4.57 12.95
CA GLY A 107 4.40 -5.79 13.62
C GLY A 107 5.77 -6.27 13.12
N TRP A 108 5.94 -6.33 11.80
CA TRP A 108 7.19 -6.79 11.18
C TRP A 108 8.37 -5.86 11.44
N ILE A 109 8.15 -4.55 11.43
CA ILE A 109 9.15 -3.53 11.81
C ILE A 109 9.62 -3.75 13.25
N LYS A 110 8.68 -3.90 14.19
CA LYS A 110 9.02 -4.14 15.61
C LYS A 110 9.81 -5.42 15.78
N GLN A 111 9.40 -6.51 15.12
CA GLN A 111 10.10 -7.78 15.18
C GLN A 111 11.52 -7.71 14.62
N THR A 112 11.74 -6.94 13.55
CA THR A 112 13.06 -6.78 12.91
C THR A 112 13.99 -5.86 13.71
N ALA A 113 13.44 -4.92 14.48
CA ALA A 113 14.20 -3.97 15.29
C ALA A 113 14.62 -4.51 16.66
N LEU A 114 14.16 -5.72 17.03
CA LEU A 114 14.60 -6.48 18.21
C LEU A 114 15.90 -7.23 17.92
#